data_AF-A0A2S1ENF9-F1
#
_entry.id   AF-A0A2S1ENF9-F1
#
_cell.length_a   1.000
_cell.length_b   1.000
_cell.length_c   1.000
_cell.angle_alpha   90.00
_cell.angle_beta   90.00
_cell.angle_gamma   90.00
#
_symmetry.space_group_name_H-M   'P 1'
#
loop_
_entity.id
_entity.type
_entity.pdbx_description
1 polymer ?
#
loop_
_entity_poly.entity_id
_entity_poly.type
_entity_poly.pdbx_seq_one_letter_code
_entity_poly.pdbx_strand_id
1 'polypeptide(L)' 'MKNIMIAGAGVLGSQIAYQTALSGFNVSVYNHHIDTAERRIKALKSDYERD' A
#
# COMPACT_ATOMS: atom_id res chain seq x y z
N MET A 1 -11.16 -13.86 8.58
CA MET A 1 -10.14 -12.87 8.19
C MET A 1 -10.44 -12.44 6.76
N LYS A 2 -10.68 -11.15 6.49
CA LYS A 2 -10.92 -10.66 5.11
C LYS A 2 -9.58 -10.16 4.55
N ASN A 3 -9.10 -10.76 3.46
CA ASN A 3 -7.91 -10.31 2.75
C ASN A 3 -8.34 -9.27 1.70
N ILE A 4 -7.68 -8.11 1.66
CA ILE A 4 -7.97 -7.05 0.70
C ILE A 4 -6.90 -7.07 -0.39
N MET A 5 -7.34 -7.22 -1.64
CA MET A 5 -6.48 -7.11 -2.80
C MET A 5 -6.68 -5.75 -3.47
N ILE A 6 -5.57 -5.06 -3.75
CA ILE A 6 -5.57 -3.79 -4.47
C ILE A 6 -4.84 -4.01 -5.80
N ALA A 7 -5.54 -3.77 -6.90
CA ALA A 7 -4.99 -3.87 -8.24
C ALA A 7 -4.42 -2.52 -8.67
N GLY A 8 -3.09 -2.44 -8.76
CA GLY A 8 -2.33 -1.25 -9.14
C GLY A 8 -1.67 -0.57 -7.94
N ALA A 9 -0.41 -0.16 -8.12
CA ALA A 9 0.39 0.55 -7.13
C ALA A 9 0.83 1.93 -7.63
N GLY A 10 -0.07 2.65 -8.30
CA GLY A 10 0.10 4.08 -8.55
C GLY A 10 0.07 4.89 -7.26
N VAL A 11 -0.06 6.22 -7.35
CA VAL A 11 -0.11 7.09 -6.17
C VAL A 11 -1.26 6.69 -5.24
N LEU A 12 -2.50 6.70 -5.75
CA LEU A 12 -3.70 6.36 -4.98
C LEU A 12 -3.70 4.91 -4.50
N GLY A 13 -3.37 3.95 -5.36
CA GLY A 13 -3.33 2.53 -5.00
C GLY A 13 -2.37 2.25 -3.84
N SER A 14 -1.21 2.91 -3.83
CA SER A 14 -0.23 2.77 -2.73
C SER A 14 -0.74 3.38 -1.43
N GLN A 15 -1.39 4.55 -1.47
CA GLN A 15 -1.96 5.20 -0.29
C GLN A 15 -3.11 4.39 0.32
N ILE A 16 -4.02 3.90 -0.51
CA ILE A 16 -5.11 3.02 -0.09
C ILE A 16 -4.53 1.76 0.56
N ALA A 17 -3.52 1.14 -0.06
CA ALA A 17 -2.88 -0.06 0.49
C ALA A 17 -2.26 0.18 1.86
N TYR A 18 -1.51 1.27 2.00
CA TYR A 18 -0.84 1.61 3.24
C TYR A 18 -1.84 1.90 4.36
N GLN A 19 -2.85 2.73 4.10
CA GLN A 19 -3.88 3.08 5.09
C GLN A 19 -4.76 1.87 5.48
N THR A 20 -5.09 1.01 4.52
CA THR A 20 -5.84 -0.22 4.78
C THR A 20 -5.03 -1.18 5.67
N ALA A 21 -3.72 -1.27 5.45
CA ALA A 21 -2.83 -2.07 6.29
C ALA A 21 -2.70 -1.47 7.71
N LEU A 22 -2.56 -0.14 7.84
CA LEU A 22 -2.56 0.54 9.14
C LEU A 22 -3.87 0.35 9.91
N SER A 23 -5.00 0.20 9.20
CA SER A 23 -6.31 -0.09 9.79
C SER A 23 -6.47 -1.55 10.26
N GLY A 24 -5.41 -2.37 10.16
CA GLY A 24 -5.37 -3.75 10.69
C GLY A 24 -5.85 -4.84 9.72
N PHE A 25 -6.02 -4.52 8.44
CA PHE A 25 -6.39 -5.52 7.43
C PHE A 25 -5.15 -6.20 6.82
N ASN A 26 -5.30 -7.47 6.44
CA ASN A 26 -4.30 -8.15 5.62
C ASN A 26 -4.44 -7.69 4.16
N VAL A 27 -3.46 -6.98 3.63
CA VAL A 27 -3.49 -6.35 2.31
C VAL A 27 -2.47 -6.98 1.37
N SER A 28 -2.88 -7.22 0.13
CA SER A 28 -1.98 -7.61 -0.97
C SER A 28 -2.15 -6.63 -2.12
N VAL A 29 -1.04 -6.24 -2.75
CA VAL A 29 -1.04 -5.29 -3.87
C VAL A 29 -0.52 -6.00 -5.11
N TYR A 30 -1.28 -5.94 -6.20
CA TYR A 30 -0.83 -6.40 -7.50
C TYR A 30 -0.33 -5.21 -8.31
N ASN A 31 0.86 -5.32 -8.89
CA ASN A 31 1.36 -4.35 -9.85
C ASN A 31 2.30 -5.05 -10.83
N HIS A 32 2.25 -4.65 -12.10
CA HIS A 32 3.13 -5.23 -13.13
C HIS A 32 4.62 -4.97 -12.83
N HIS A 33 4.93 -3.83 -12.22
CA HIS A 33 6.28 -3.46 -11.78
C HIS A 33 6.37 -3.49 -10.25
N ILE A 34 6.75 -4.62 -9.68
CA ILE A 34 6.77 -4.84 -8.22
C ILE A 34 7.72 -3.85 -7.53
N ASP A 35 8.91 -3.60 -8.08
CA ASP A 35 9.90 -2.71 -7.47
C ASP A 35 9.36 -1.27 -7.29
N THR A 36 8.61 -0.78 -8.28
CA THR A 36 7.96 0.54 -8.22
C THR A 36 6.88 0.57 -7.14
N ALA A 37 6.11 -0.50 -6.99
CA ALA A 37 5.09 -0.62 -5.95
C ALA A 37 5.73 -0.60 -4.56
N GLU A 38 6.77 -1.41 -4.36
CA GLU A 38 7.48 -1.47 -3.09
C GLU A 38 8.10 -0.12 -2.71
N ARG A 39 8.79 0.54 -3.65
CA ARG A 39 9.40 1.84 -3.40
C ARG A 39 8.37 2.88 -2.95
N ARG A 40 7.21 2.93 -3.61
CA ARG A 40 6.13 3.88 -3.29
C ARG A 40 5.52 3.59 -1.92
N ILE A 41 5.18 2.33 -1.64
CA ILE A 41 4.59 1.94 -0.36
C ILE A 41 5.57 2.21 0.80
N LYS A 42 6.86 1.90 0.63
CA LYS A 42 7.90 2.19 1.64
C LYS A 42 8.07 3.69 1.88
N ALA A 43 7.98 4.51 0.84
CA ALA A 43 8.09 5.96 0.97
C ALA A 43 6.93 6.59 1.76
N LEU A 44 5.73 5.98 1.74
CA LEU A 44 4.58 6.47 2.51
C LEU A 44 4.76 6.30 4.01
N LYS A 45 5.68 5.44 4.47
CA LYS A 45 5.92 5.23 5.90
C LYS A 45 6.32 6.51 6.62
N SER A 46 7.28 7.24 6.06
CA SER A 46 7.71 8.53 6.63
C SER A 46 6.60 9.58 6.61
N ASP A 47 5.65 9.46 5.68
CA ASP A 47 4.55 10.42 5.59
C ASP A 47 3.52 10.22 6.70
N TYR A 48 3.17 8.96 6.98
CA TYR A 48 2.18 8.60 8.01
C TYR A 48 2.73 8.40 9.41
N GLU A 49 4.05 8.29 9.61
CA GLU A 49 4.67 8.34 10.95
C GLU A 49 4.73 9.76 11.54
N ARG A 50 4.48 10.79 10.72
CA ARG A 50 4.46 12.19 11.15
C ARG A 50 3.08 12.67 11.64
N ASP A 51 2.04 11.90 11.32
CA ASP A 51 0.65 12.16 11.73
C ASP A 51 0.29 11.38 13.00
#